data_AF-A0A959TLW7-F1
#
_entry.id   AF-A0A959TLW7-F1
#
_cell.length_a   1.000
_cell.length_b   1.000
_cell.length_c   1.000
_cell.angle_alpha   90.00
_cell.angle_beta   90.00
_cell.angle_gamma   90.00
#
_symmetry.space_group_name_H-M   'P 1'
#
loop_
_entity.id
_entity.type
_entity.pdbx_description
1 polymer ?
#
loop_
_entity_poly.entity_id
_entity_poly.type
_entity_poly.pdbx_seq_one_letter_code
_entity_poly.pdbx_strand_id
1 'polypeptide(L)' 'MHSYRLTHLKELESESIFILREVAAQFDNPALLFSGGKDSIVCFHLARKAFHPARVPFPLVHIDTGHNFPE' A
#
# COMPACT_ATOMS: atom_id res chain seq x y z
N MET A 1 -27.22 -21.83 0.67
CA MET A 1 -25.80 -21.51 0.43
C MET A 1 -25.66 -20.00 0.39
N HIS A 2 -24.92 -19.40 1.33
CA HIS A 2 -24.57 -17.97 1.21
C HIS A 2 -23.62 -17.83 0.03
N SER A 3 -24.01 -17.06 -0.99
CA SER A 3 -23.12 -16.74 -2.10
C SER A 3 -21.92 -15.97 -1.55
N TYR A 4 -20.71 -16.50 -1.72
CA TYR A 4 -19.49 -15.80 -1.34
C TYR A 4 -19.27 -14.67 -2.35
N ARG A 5 -19.95 -13.54 -2.12
CA ARG A 5 -19.79 -12.33 -2.92
C ARG A 5 -19.01 -11.33 -2.09
N LEU A 6 -17.79 -11.03 -2.52
CA LEU A 6 -17.03 -9.94 -1.94
C LEU A 6 -17.76 -8.62 -2.21
N THR A 7 -17.68 -7.70 -1.25
CA THR A 7 -18.03 -6.31 -1.53
C THR A 7 -16.96 -5.72 -2.43
N HIS A 8 -17.33 -4.70 -3.21
CA HIS A 8 -16.40 -4.03 -4.12
C HIS A 8 -15.09 -3.60 -3.42
N LEU A 9 -15.16 -3.03 -2.22
CA LEU A 9 -13.96 -2.63 -1.47
C LEU A 9 -13.10 -3.82 -1.01
N LYS A 10 -13.70 -4.97 -0.69
CA LYS A 10 -12.93 -6.17 -0.32
C LYS A 10 -12.21 -6.76 -1.52
N GLU A 11 -12.82 -6.68 -2.70
CA GLU A 11 -12.19 -7.10 -3.95
C GLU A 11 -10.98 -6.21 -4.27
N LEU A 12 -11.16 -4.89 -4.29
CA LEU A 12 -10.07 -3.92 -4.51
C LEU A 12 -8.93 -4.04 -3.49
N GLU A 13 -9.27 -4.25 -2.21
CA GLU A 13 -8.28 -4.47 -1.16
C GLU A 13 -7.46 -5.74 -1.40
N SER A 14 -8.13 -6.84 -1.79
CA SER A 14 -7.45 -8.10 -2.08
C SER A 14 -6.51 -7.98 -3.28
N GLU A 15 -6.96 -7.32 -4.35
CA GLU A 15 -6.16 -7.07 -5.56
C GLU A 15 -4.94 -6.20 -5.24
N SER A 16 -5.13 -5.13 -4.47
CA SER A 16 -4.04 -4.24 -4.06
C SER A 16 -2.99 -4.96 -3.21
N ILE A 17 -3.43 -5.79 -2.25
CA ILE A 17 -2.54 -6.61 -1.42
C ILE A 17 -1.74 -7.59 -2.27
N PHE A 18 -2.38 -8.21 -3.26
CA PHE A 18 -1.71 -9.12 -4.18
C PHE A 18 -0.59 -8.39 -4.94
N ILE A 19 -0.89 -7.25 -5.55
CA ILE A 19 0.11 -6.43 -6.28
C ILE A 19 1.30 -6.06 -5.40
N LEU A 20 1.05 -5.61 -4.16
CA LEU A 20 2.11 -5.21 -3.22
C LEU A 20 3.03 -6.38 -2.86
N ARG A 21 2.48 -7.60 -2.71
CA ARG A 21 3.26 -8.81 -2.42
C ARG A 21 4.08 -9.25 -3.63
N GLU A 22 3.51 -9.19 -4.83
CA GLU A 22 4.26 -9.52 -6.05
C GLU A 22 5.44 -8.57 -6.26
N VAL A 23 5.24 -7.25 -6.05
CA VAL A 23 6.34 -6.29 -6.13
C VAL A 23 7.44 -6.60 -5.10
N ALA A 24 7.06 -6.92 -3.85
CA ALA A 24 8.05 -7.27 -2.83
C ALA A 24 8.74 -8.62 -3.10
N ALA A 25 8.11 -9.54 -3.86
CA ALA A 25 8.68 -10.84 -4.20
C ALA A 25 9.60 -10.79 -5.42
N GLN A 26 9.34 -9.89 -6.37
CA GLN A 26 10.02 -9.86 -7.67
C GLN A 26 11.14 -8.80 -7.77
N PHE A 27 11.17 -7.80 -6.89
CA PHE A 27 12.13 -6.70 -6.95
C PHE A 27 13.03 -6.66 -5.71
N ASP A 28 14.32 -6.39 -5.92
CA ASP A 28 15.31 -6.35 -4.83
C ASP A 28 15.22 -5.09 -3.97
N ASN A 29 14.88 -3.94 -4.57
CA ASN A 29 14.86 -2.63 -3.90
C ASN A 29 13.58 -1.83 -4.20
N PRO A 30 12.38 -2.34 -3.87
CA PRO A 30 11.15 -1.57 -4.04
C PRO A 30 11.09 -0.40 -3.04
N ALA A 31 10.35 0.64 -3.39
CA ALA A 31 10.04 1.76 -2.50
C ALA A 31 8.61 2.23 -2.77
N LEU A 32 7.91 2.67 -1.72
CA LEU A 32 6.59 3.26 -1.86
C LEU A 32 6.70 4.78 -1.84
N LEU A 33 6.35 5.43 -2.96
CA LEU A 33 6.24 6.88 -3.02
C LEU A 33 5.13 7.36 -2.08
N PHE A 34 5.48 8.26 -1.17
CA PHE A 34 4.63 8.68 -0.08
C PHE A 34 4.56 10.21 0.02
N SER A 35 3.41 10.77 -0.33
CA SER A 35 3.17 12.21 -0.30
C SER A 35 2.53 12.71 1.00
N GLY A 36 2.08 11.80 1.88
CA GLY A 36 1.25 12.17 3.04
C GLY A 36 -0.20 12.48 2.67
N GLY A 37 -0.56 12.48 1.37
CA GLY A 37 -1.93 12.64 0.91
C GLY A 37 -2.78 11.37 1.05
N LYS A 38 -4.10 11.53 0.90
CA LYS A 38 -5.11 10.47 1.08
C LYS A 38 -4.77 9.15 0.38
N ASP A 39 -4.31 9.21 -0.87
CA ASP A 39 -4.10 8.02 -1.68
C ASP A 39 -2.85 7.27 -1.20
N SER A 40 -1.76 8.01 -0.91
CA SER A 40 -0.53 7.42 -0.37
C SER A 40 -0.71 6.80 1.02
N ILE A 41 -1.59 7.39 1.85
CA ILE A 41 -1.97 6.82 3.16
C ILE A 41 -2.74 5.51 2.97
N VAL A 42 -3.69 5.45 2.03
CA VAL A 42 -4.42 4.21 1.72
C VAL A 42 -3.47 3.13 1.18
N CYS A 43 -2.57 3.48 0.26
CA CYS A 43 -1.55 2.56 -0.24
C CYS A 43 -0.67 2.02 0.90
N PHE A 44 -0.23 2.88 1.82
CA PHE A 44 0.56 2.42 2.98
C PHE A 44 -0.27 1.55 3.94
N HIS A 45 -1.55 1.86 4.15
CA HIS A 45 -2.45 1.00 4.92
C HIS A 45 -2.58 -0.40 4.31
N LEU A 46 -2.76 -0.47 2.98
CA LEU A 46 -2.81 -1.74 2.23
C LEU A 46 -1.48 -2.49 2.32
N ALA A 47 -0.34 -1.80 2.25
CA ALA A 47 0.97 -2.41 2.47
C ALA A 47 1.11 -2.99 3.88
N ARG A 48 0.67 -2.26 4.92
CA ARG A 48 0.64 -2.81 6.29
C ARG A 48 -0.23 -4.06 6.40
N LYS A 49 -1.37 -4.11 5.72
CA LYS A 49 -2.21 -5.32 5.66
C LYS A 49 -1.56 -6.46 4.88
N ALA A 50 -0.87 -6.14 3.79
CA ALA A 50 -0.20 -7.12 2.95
C ALA A 50 0.92 -7.88 3.70
N PHE A 51 1.64 -7.20 4.59
CA PHE A 51 2.80 -7.77 5.28
C PHE A 51 2.58 -8.07 6.77
N HIS A 52 1.40 -7.80 7.32
CA HIS A 52 1.08 -8.18 8.70
C HIS A 52 1.29 -9.69 8.92
N PRO A 53 1.91 -10.13 10.03
CA PRO A 53 2.35 -9.35 11.20
C PRO A 53 3.76 -8.74 11.10
N ALA A 54 4.49 -8.98 10.00
CA ALA A 54 5.80 -8.39 9.78
C ALA A 54 5.72 -6.90 9.45
N ARG A 55 6.89 -6.24 9.43
CA ARG A 55 7.02 -4.87 8.95
C ARG A 55 6.94 -4.84 7.42
N VAL A 56 6.53 -3.71 6.86
CA VAL A 56 6.58 -3.47 5.40
C VAL A 56 8.05 -3.56 4.95
N PRO A 57 8.40 -4.39 3.95
CA PRO A 57 9.79 -4.73 3.62
C PRO A 57 10.47 -3.70 2.71
N PHE A 58 9.90 -2.51 2.54
CA PHE A 58 10.44 -1.44 1.70
C PHE A 58 10.28 -0.07 2.37
N PRO A 59 11.19 0.88 2.06
CA PRO A 59 11.11 2.24 2.56
C PRO A 59 9.94 3.02 1.94
N LEU A 60 9.54 4.06 2.65
CA LEU A 60 8.74 5.15 2.09
C LEU A 60 9.68 6.21 1.52
N VAL A 61 9.32 6.77 0.37
CA VAL A 61 10.06 7.86 -0.27
C VAL A 61 9.14 9.06 -0.41
N HIS A 62 9.48 10.13 0.32
CA HIS A 62 8.84 11.43 0.19
C HIS A 62 9.72 12.34 -0.65
N ILE A 63 9.13 13.05 -1.61
CA ILE A 63 9.82 14.05 -2.41
C ILE A 63 9.41 15.42 -1.90
N ASP A 64 10.31 16.08 -1.19
CA ASP A 64 10.11 17.44 -0.72
C ASP A 64 10.41 18.43 -1.84
N THR A 65 9.39 19.17 -2.25
CA THR A 65 9.51 20.21 -3.29
C THR A 65 9.88 21.57 -2.71
N GLY A 66 9.92 21.71 -1.38
CA GLY A 66 10.01 23.00 -0.69
C GLY A 66 8.68 23.77 -0.60
N HIS A 67 7.59 23.19 -1.14
CA HIS A 67 6.24 23.79 -1.16
C HIS A 67 5.20 22.94 -0.39
N ASN A 68 5.66 22.08 0.51
CA ASN A 68 4.77 21.31 1.37
C ASN A 68 4.00 22.22 2.34
N PHE A 69 2.79 21.79 2.69
CA PHE A 69 2.00 22.41 3.73
C PHE A 69 2.65 22.17 5.11
N PRO A 70 2.55 23.12 6.05
CA PRO A 70 3.13 22.99 7.39
C PRO A 70 2.38 22.03 8.34
N GLU A 71 1.13 21.67 8.03
CA GLU A 71 0.30 20.71 8.78
C GLU A 71 0.83 19.27 8.76
#